data_AF-A0AAN6MF23-F1
#
_entry.id   AF-A0AAN6MF23-F1
#
_cell.length_a   1.000
_cell.length_b   1.000
_cell.length_c   1.000
_cell.angle_alpha   90.00
_cell.angle_beta   90.00
_cell.angle_gamma   90.00
#
_symmetry.space_group_name_H-M   'P 1'
#
loop_
_entity.id
_entity.type
_entity.pdbx_description
1 polymer ?
#
loop_
_entity_poly.entity_id
_entity_poly.type
_entity_poly.pdbx_seq_one_letter_code
_entity_poly.pdbx_strand_id
1 'polypeptide(L)'
;MADPAPATPPPAPAAAAPPRPNPALRMLGIPGLPKKLPSRNWMIFWAVSSAITAGIIYDKREKKRAIAKWSHAVEHLAKEPLPDKLGLAQPRKLTIFLSSPPGDGLRVAQDHYTEYVKPILAASGLDWEFVQGRREGDVRAYMAERVRRTRRGDESKDGADPEKEPTKEELVDAFRKTRGIKEYEGMRGDVVIGRHTWKEYLRGLHEGWLGPLIAPPEPPKPLPATTVPEASTEDKPADEKSAEDKPTEEKPAEEEKKPTRPPQPKPYNTTAEYPSSYLPTTAPTEFAPSAPIREPHLLGFLNTPIRLYRFFNRRKLADDIGREVAAVCLCTYREYQQLAPDADSASPAASDEQPRWEQQKELEWEEKDWIKSVWKEDEPKDAEVAAEVPEKVRTKPVVMDARIAERMRRFQLSPEEEARVAAIVVPEEEVEGWIKGKLRQLYRWGSKKAFENKTGPNTLD
;
A
#
# COMPACT_ATOMS: atom_id res chain seq x y z
N MET A 1 -84.44 -8.19 -42.69
CA MET A 1 -84.28 -7.92 -41.25
C MET A 1 -82.91 -7.28 -41.11
N ALA A 2 -82.88 -5.97 -40.84
CA ALA A 2 -81.65 -5.18 -40.81
C ALA A 2 -80.92 -5.39 -39.47
N ASP A 3 -79.61 -5.59 -39.52
CA ASP A 3 -78.75 -5.66 -38.33
C ASP A 3 -78.72 -4.30 -37.60
N PRO A 4 -78.79 -4.29 -36.26
CA PRO A 4 -78.79 -3.06 -35.48
C PRO A 4 -77.39 -2.43 -35.42
N ALA A 5 -77.36 -1.10 -35.52
CA ALA A 5 -76.16 -0.28 -35.47
C ALA A 5 -75.40 -0.40 -34.13
N PRO A 6 -74.06 -0.28 -34.12
CA PRO A 6 -73.25 -0.39 -32.91
C PRO A 6 -73.40 0.84 -31.99
N ALA A 7 -73.55 0.58 -30.69
CA ALA A 7 -73.68 1.60 -29.66
C ALA A 7 -72.35 2.36 -29.43
N THR A 8 -72.44 3.69 -29.34
CA THR A 8 -71.34 4.59 -28.98
C THR A 8 -70.88 4.39 -27.53
N PRO A 9 -69.56 4.42 -27.24
CA PRO A 9 -69.05 4.29 -25.88
C PRO A 9 -69.33 5.56 -25.04
N PRO A 10 -69.47 5.44 -23.70
CA PRO A 10 -69.77 6.57 -22.82
C PRO A 10 -68.59 7.57 -22.73
N PRO A 11 -68.86 8.86 -22.46
CA PRO A 11 -67.83 9.89 -22.38
C PRO A 11 -66.92 9.67 -21.15
N ALA A 12 -65.61 9.84 -21.36
CA ALA A 12 -64.61 9.78 -20.31
C ALA A 12 -64.84 10.88 -19.24
N PRO A 13 -64.61 10.59 -17.95
CA PRO A 13 -64.81 11.57 -16.89
C PRO A 13 -63.83 12.75 -17.03
N ALA A 14 -64.36 13.97 -16.94
CA ALA A 14 -63.60 15.20 -17.00
C ALA A 14 -62.52 15.25 -15.91
N ALA A 15 -61.28 15.56 -16.31
CA ALA A 15 -60.16 15.74 -15.39
C ALA A 15 -60.43 16.91 -14.44
N ALA A 16 -60.38 16.65 -13.12
CA ALA A 16 -60.58 17.65 -12.09
C ALA A 16 -59.52 18.77 -12.18
N ALA A 17 -59.97 20.03 -12.07
CA ALA A 17 -59.11 21.21 -12.07
C ALA A 17 -58.06 21.17 -10.94
N PRO A 18 -56.84 21.69 -11.15
CA PRO A 18 -55.79 21.66 -10.13
C PRO A 18 -56.21 22.47 -8.90
N PRO A 19 -55.94 21.98 -7.67
CA PRO A 19 -56.36 22.63 -6.44
C PRO A 19 -55.67 23.99 -6.28
N ARG A 20 -56.46 25.01 -5.92
CA ARG A 20 -55.97 26.38 -5.68
C ARG A 20 -54.94 26.39 -4.52
N PRO A 21 -53.80 27.08 -4.66
CA PRO A 21 -52.79 27.17 -3.61
C PRO A 21 -53.31 27.97 -2.40
N ASN A 22 -52.82 27.65 -1.19
CA ASN A 22 -53.25 28.32 0.04
C ASN A 22 -52.90 29.82 0.00
N PRO A 23 -53.86 30.73 0.21
CA PRO A 23 -53.64 32.18 0.06
C PRO A 23 -52.62 32.73 1.07
N ALA A 24 -52.58 32.18 2.29
CA ALA A 24 -51.60 32.58 3.32
C ALA A 24 -50.14 32.28 2.93
N LEU A 25 -49.87 31.14 2.27
CA LEU A 25 -48.51 30.78 1.82
C LEU A 25 -48.06 31.65 0.63
N ARG A 26 -49.01 32.07 -0.22
CA ARG A 26 -48.76 32.98 -1.34
C ARG A 26 -48.40 34.39 -0.86
N MET A 27 -49.00 34.86 0.23
CA MET A 27 -48.66 36.14 0.86
C MET A 27 -47.25 36.13 1.51
N LEU A 28 -46.75 34.96 1.91
CA LEU A 28 -45.39 34.76 2.44
C LEU A 28 -44.32 34.55 1.35
N GLY A 29 -44.68 34.63 0.06
CA GLY A 29 -43.74 34.43 -1.06
C GLY A 29 -43.25 32.99 -1.23
N ILE A 30 -43.82 32.03 -0.51
CA ILE A 30 -43.43 30.62 -0.57
C ILE A 30 -44.22 29.98 -1.73
N PRO A 31 -43.55 29.46 -2.78
CA PRO A 31 -44.24 28.76 -3.85
C PRO A 31 -45.00 27.57 -3.27
N GLY A 32 -46.17 27.26 -3.84
CA GLY A 32 -47.02 26.18 -3.33
C GLY A 32 -46.27 24.84 -3.38
N LEU A 33 -45.76 24.40 -2.24
CA LEU A 33 -45.12 23.09 -2.10
C LEU A 33 -46.11 22.00 -2.55
N PRO A 34 -45.66 20.96 -3.28
CA PRO A 34 -46.54 19.88 -3.69
C PRO A 34 -47.15 19.24 -2.44
N LYS A 35 -48.48 19.34 -2.29
CA LYS A 35 -49.22 18.79 -1.14
C LYS A 35 -49.16 17.26 -1.06
N LYS A 36 -48.72 16.59 -2.12
CA LYS A 36 -48.61 15.13 -2.20
C LYS A 36 -47.15 14.74 -1.98
N LEU A 37 -46.91 13.86 -1.01
CA LEU A 37 -45.62 13.23 -0.82
C LEU A 37 -45.18 12.52 -2.10
N PRO A 38 -43.86 12.43 -2.37
CA PRO A 38 -43.35 11.62 -3.47
C PRO A 38 -43.89 10.18 -3.35
N SER A 39 -44.06 9.50 -4.49
CA SER A 39 -44.60 8.12 -4.50
C SER A 39 -43.72 7.16 -3.68
N ARG A 40 -44.27 6.02 -3.26
CA ARG A 40 -43.55 4.99 -2.50
C ARG A 40 -42.19 4.64 -3.11
N ASN A 41 -42.13 4.44 -4.42
CA ASN A 41 -40.88 4.08 -5.11
C ASN A 41 -39.85 5.22 -5.06
N TRP A 42 -40.31 6.48 -5.19
CA TRP A 42 -39.45 7.65 -5.04
C TRP A 42 -38.94 7.82 -3.60
N MET A 43 -39.79 7.57 -2.59
CA MET A 43 -39.35 7.59 -1.19
C MET A 43 -38.30 6.52 -0.91
N ILE A 44 -38.51 5.29 -1.40
CA ILE A 44 -37.52 4.20 -1.27
C ILE A 44 -36.21 4.60 -1.96
N PHE A 45 -36.28 5.13 -3.19
CA PHE A 45 -35.10 5.57 -3.92
C PHE A 45 -34.31 6.66 -3.16
N TRP A 46 -34.98 7.70 -2.67
CA TRP A 46 -34.34 8.77 -1.91
C TRP A 46 -33.81 8.28 -0.56
N ALA A 47 -34.53 7.39 0.13
CA ALA A 47 -34.08 6.82 1.40
C ALA A 47 -32.80 6.00 1.20
N VAL A 48 -32.76 5.11 0.20
CA VAL A 48 -31.58 4.27 -0.07
C VAL A 48 -30.40 5.11 -0.55
N SER A 49 -30.61 6.02 -1.50
CA SER A 49 -29.54 6.88 -2.02
C SER A 49 -28.98 7.84 -0.96
N SER A 50 -29.84 8.43 -0.11
CA SER A 50 -29.40 9.28 1.00
C SER A 50 -28.68 8.47 2.08
N ALA A 51 -29.14 7.27 2.43
CA ALA A 51 -28.47 6.40 3.39
C ALA A 51 -27.07 5.99 2.92
N ILE A 52 -26.93 5.57 1.65
CA ILE A 52 -25.62 5.25 1.05
C ILE A 52 -24.72 6.50 1.08
N THR A 53 -25.22 7.64 0.59
CA THR A 53 -24.45 8.88 0.53
C THR A 53 -24.00 9.33 1.92
N ALA A 54 -24.90 9.27 2.91
CA ALA A 54 -24.60 9.58 4.29
C ALA A 54 -23.54 8.65 4.87
N GLY A 55 -23.62 7.34 4.58
CA GLY A 55 -22.60 6.36 4.98
C GLY A 55 -21.21 6.68 4.40
N ILE A 56 -21.12 7.07 3.13
CA ILE A 56 -19.85 7.44 2.48
C ILE A 56 -19.27 8.71 3.11
N ILE A 57 -20.11 9.73 3.32
CA ILE A 57 -19.69 10.99 3.94
C ILE A 57 -19.23 10.75 5.38
N TYR A 58 -19.97 9.93 6.13
CA TYR A 58 -19.63 9.57 7.50
C TYR A 58 -18.28 8.85 7.58
N ASP A 59 -18.07 7.79 6.78
CA ASP A 59 -16.81 7.04 6.86
C ASP A 59 -15.61 7.88 6.40
N LYS A 60 -15.76 8.75 5.39
CA LYS A 60 -14.72 9.72 5.01
C LYS A 60 -14.42 10.73 6.12
N ARG A 61 -15.43 11.19 6.85
CA ARG A 61 -15.28 12.10 7.99
C ARG A 61 -14.56 11.42 9.14
N GLU A 62 -15.01 10.24 9.55
CA GLU A 62 -14.37 9.48 10.63
C GLU A 62 -12.95 9.04 10.28
N LYS A 63 -12.70 8.65 9.02
CA LYS A 63 -11.34 8.38 8.54
C LYS A 63 -10.42 9.59 8.72
N LYS A 64 -10.84 10.78 8.29
CA LYS A 64 -10.05 12.02 8.47
C LYS A 64 -9.83 12.34 9.95
N ARG A 65 -10.84 12.09 10.79
CA ARG A 65 -10.73 12.25 12.24
C ARG A 65 -9.67 11.31 12.83
N ALA A 66 -9.69 10.04 12.44
CA ALA A 66 -8.69 9.06 12.89
C ALA A 66 -7.27 9.49 12.47
N ILE A 67 -7.08 9.90 11.21
CA ILE A 67 -5.78 10.39 10.73
C ILE A 67 -5.32 11.62 11.51
N ALA A 68 -6.19 12.62 11.69
CA ALA A 68 -5.86 13.83 12.47
C ALA A 68 -5.51 13.51 13.93
N LYS A 69 -6.22 12.56 14.55
CA LYS A 69 -5.93 12.09 15.92
C LYS A 69 -4.50 11.59 16.04
N TRP A 70 -4.08 10.72 15.11
CA TRP A 70 -2.72 10.17 15.09
C TRP A 70 -1.67 11.20 14.64
N SER A 71 -2.03 12.14 13.75
CA SER A 71 -1.15 13.27 13.39
C SER A 71 -0.86 14.16 14.61
N HIS A 72 -1.86 14.53 15.40
CA HIS A 72 -1.65 15.31 16.64
C HIS A 72 -0.85 14.55 17.69
N ALA A 73 -0.99 13.22 17.74
CA ALA A 73 -0.23 12.39 18.66
C ALA A 73 1.29 12.54 18.47
N VAL A 74 1.74 12.73 17.23
CA VAL A 74 3.15 12.79 16.82
C VAL A 74 3.64 14.22 16.51
N GLU A 75 2.74 15.20 16.42
CA GLU A 75 3.04 16.59 16.02
C GLU A 75 4.09 17.27 16.89
N HIS A 76 4.21 16.87 18.16
CA HIS A 76 5.21 17.42 19.06
C HIS A 76 6.65 17.15 18.59
N LEU A 77 6.90 16.01 17.92
CA LEU A 77 8.22 15.64 17.41
C LEU A 77 8.73 16.64 16.36
N ALA A 78 7.83 17.17 15.52
CA ALA A 78 8.20 18.15 14.50
C ALA A 78 8.64 19.51 15.07
N LYS A 79 8.30 19.78 16.34
CA LYS A 79 8.62 21.04 17.03
C LYS A 79 9.95 20.95 17.80
N GLU A 80 10.53 19.75 17.91
CA GLU A 80 11.79 19.55 18.61
C GLU A 80 12.96 20.08 17.76
N PRO A 81 13.83 20.95 18.31
CA PRO A 81 14.99 21.43 17.59
C PRO A 81 16.02 20.31 17.41
N LEU A 82 16.76 20.35 16.31
CA LEU A 82 17.87 19.42 16.08
C LEU A 82 18.96 19.60 17.16
N PRO A 83 19.62 18.50 17.58
CA PRO A 83 20.57 18.52 18.71
C PRO A 83 21.79 19.40 18.45
N ASP A 84 22.26 19.52 17.20
CA ASP A 84 23.39 20.38 16.84
C ASP A 84 22.91 21.81 16.51
N LYS A 85 23.30 22.76 17.35
CA LYS A 85 23.07 24.21 17.16
C LYS A 85 23.66 24.75 15.84
N LEU A 86 24.62 24.04 15.27
CA LEU A 86 25.30 24.36 14.01
C LEU A 86 24.57 23.82 12.77
N GLY A 87 23.48 23.05 12.94
CA GLY A 87 22.73 22.48 11.81
C GLY A 87 23.48 21.39 11.03
N LEU A 88 24.52 20.79 11.63
CA LEU A 88 25.35 19.74 11.02
C LEU A 88 24.86 18.32 11.34
N ALA A 89 23.76 18.17 12.09
CA ALA A 89 23.15 16.88 12.38
C ALA A 89 22.00 16.59 11.42
N GLN A 90 21.93 15.35 10.93
CA GLN A 90 20.79 14.90 10.12
C GLN A 90 19.60 14.47 10.99
N PRO A 91 18.35 14.78 10.57
CA PRO A 91 17.17 14.23 11.22
C PRO A 91 17.09 12.71 11.01
N ARG A 92 16.30 12.05 11.85
CA ARG A 92 15.97 10.63 11.69
C ARG A 92 15.26 10.41 10.34
N LYS A 93 15.84 9.52 9.52
CA LYS A 93 15.31 9.13 8.21
C LYS A 93 14.73 7.71 8.25
N LEU A 94 13.52 7.53 7.73
CA LEU A 94 12.86 6.23 7.60
C LEU A 94 12.97 5.70 6.17
N THR A 95 12.93 4.37 6.00
CA THR A 95 12.86 3.74 4.67
C THR A 95 11.50 3.08 4.50
N ILE A 96 10.78 3.43 3.44
CA ILE A 96 9.44 2.94 3.15
C ILE A 96 9.48 2.02 1.94
N PHE A 97 9.14 0.75 2.16
CA PHE A 97 9.06 -0.27 1.13
C PHE A 97 7.64 -0.39 0.61
N LEU A 98 7.50 -0.21 -0.71
CA LEU A 98 6.26 -0.30 -1.45
C LEU A 98 6.46 -1.24 -2.63
N SER A 99 5.50 -2.12 -2.93
CA SER A 99 5.49 -2.84 -4.19
C SER A 99 4.08 -3.05 -4.70
N SER A 100 3.96 -3.36 -5.99
CA SER A 100 2.68 -3.63 -6.63
C SER A 100 1.96 -4.79 -5.93
N PRO A 101 0.72 -4.59 -5.43
CA PRO A 101 -0.05 -5.69 -4.87
C PRO A 101 -0.35 -6.73 -5.96
N PRO A 102 -0.50 -8.01 -5.61
CA PRO A 102 -0.59 -9.07 -6.61
C PRO A 102 -1.80 -8.91 -7.55
N GLY A 103 -1.53 -8.77 -8.84
CA GLY A 103 -2.53 -8.62 -9.90
C GLY A 103 -3.08 -7.20 -10.08
N ASP A 104 -2.44 -6.19 -9.49
CA ASP A 104 -2.67 -4.76 -9.78
C ASP A 104 -1.34 -4.00 -9.93
N GLY A 105 -1.41 -2.71 -10.23
CA GLY A 105 -0.26 -1.82 -10.39
C GLY A 105 0.21 -1.16 -9.09
N LEU A 106 1.41 -0.57 -9.14
CA LEU A 106 2.03 0.16 -8.02
C LEU A 106 1.22 1.37 -7.53
N ARG A 107 0.33 1.91 -8.37
CA ARG A 107 -0.51 3.07 -8.06
C ARG A 107 -1.34 2.86 -6.78
N VAL A 108 -1.85 1.64 -6.58
CA VAL A 108 -2.69 1.32 -5.41
C VAL A 108 -1.91 1.46 -4.12
N ALA A 109 -0.69 0.91 -4.06
CA ALA A 109 0.19 1.02 -2.90
C ALA A 109 0.60 2.48 -2.65
N GLN A 110 0.87 3.26 -3.71
CA GLN A 110 1.17 4.69 -3.60
C GLN A 110 -0.01 5.51 -3.05
N ASP A 111 -1.22 5.23 -3.53
CA ASP A 111 -2.44 5.88 -3.05
C ASP A 111 -2.71 5.48 -1.59
N HIS A 112 -2.52 4.20 -1.24
CA HIS A 112 -2.63 3.72 0.13
C HIS A 112 -1.65 4.45 1.08
N TYR A 113 -0.38 4.56 0.69
CA TYR A 113 0.61 5.34 1.42
C TYR A 113 0.17 6.82 1.56
N THR A 114 -0.24 7.45 0.46
CA THR A 114 -0.60 8.86 0.44
C THR A 114 -1.82 9.16 1.30
N GLU A 115 -2.79 8.24 1.35
CA GLU A 115 -4.06 8.43 2.03
C GLU A 115 -4.01 8.11 3.54
N TYR A 116 -3.17 7.17 3.97
CA TYR A 116 -3.12 6.72 5.38
C TYR A 116 -1.81 7.04 6.10
N VAL A 117 -0.66 6.82 5.46
CA VAL A 117 0.65 6.87 6.13
C VAL A 117 1.26 8.28 6.05
N LYS A 118 1.26 8.88 4.85
CA LYS A 118 1.88 10.18 4.59
C LYS A 118 1.44 11.29 5.55
N PRO A 119 0.14 11.48 5.87
CA PRO A 119 -0.28 12.60 6.71
C PRO A 119 0.26 12.52 8.14
N ILE A 120 0.50 11.32 8.66
CA ILE A 120 1.01 11.09 10.01
C ILE A 120 2.52 11.30 10.03
N LEU A 121 3.24 10.74 9.06
CA LEU A 121 4.68 10.97 8.90
C LEU A 121 5.02 12.45 8.64
N ALA A 122 4.20 13.13 7.83
CA ALA A 122 4.38 14.56 7.58
C ALA A 122 4.16 15.41 8.83
N ALA A 123 3.23 14.99 9.72
CA ALA A 123 2.99 15.68 10.98
C ALA A 123 4.12 15.49 11.99
N SER A 124 4.83 14.36 11.97
CA SER A 124 5.98 14.12 12.85
C SER A 124 7.26 14.84 12.43
N GLY A 125 7.33 15.34 11.19
CA GLY A 125 8.51 16.05 10.68
C GLY A 125 9.70 15.14 10.35
N LEU A 126 9.48 13.83 10.29
CA LEU A 126 10.52 12.85 9.92
C LEU A 126 10.75 12.85 8.40
N ASP A 127 11.99 12.63 7.99
CA ASP A 127 12.34 12.43 6.58
C ASP A 127 12.16 10.94 6.21
N TRP A 128 11.83 10.65 4.94
CA TRP A 128 11.66 9.29 4.48
C TRP A 128 12.13 9.08 3.04
N GLU A 129 12.56 7.86 2.76
CA GLU A 129 12.98 7.39 1.45
C GLU A 129 12.06 6.27 0.96
N PHE A 130 11.79 6.24 -0.35
CA PHE A 130 10.98 5.20 -0.95
C PHE A 130 11.82 4.17 -1.67
N VAL A 131 11.52 2.91 -1.38
CA VAL A 131 11.94 1.76 -2.17
C VAL A 131 10.71 1.22 -2.87
N GLN A 132 10.65 1.36 -4.20
CA GLN A 132 9.50 1.00 -5.00
C GLN A 132 9.79 -0.23 -5.86
N GLY A 133 9.17 -1.37 -5.52
CA GLY A 133 9.18 -2.57 -6.33
C GLY A 133 8.07 -2.58 -7.36
N ARG A 134 8.40 -2.52 -8.65
CA ARG A 134 7.40 -2.63 -9.73
C ARG A 134 7.18 -4.08 -10.15
N ARG A 135 8.25 -4.88 -10.13
CA ARG A 135 8.23 -6.33 -10.32
C ARG A 135 8.43 -7.02 -8.99
N GLU A 136 7.94 -8.25 -8.92
CA GLU A 136 8.19 -9.14 -7.79
C GLU A 136 9.68 -9.41 -7.65
N GLY A 137 10.23 -9.26 -6.45
CA GLY A 137 11.65 -9.46 -6.13
C GLY A 137 12.52 -8.20 -6.29
N ASP A 138 11.98 -7.09 -6.79
CA ASP A 138 12.67 -5.79 -6.79
C ASP A 138 12.99 -5.34 -5.35
N VAL A 139 12.04 -5.52 -4.41
CA VAL A 139 12.23 -5.12 -3.00
C VAL A 139 13.28 -6.00 -2.31
N ARG A 140 13.21 -7.32 -2.57
CA ARG A 140 14.16 -8.30 -2.07
C ARG A 140 15.58 -7.95 -2.50
N ALA A 141 15.77 -7.71 -3.80
CA ALA A 141 17.06 -7.38 -4.36
C ALA A 141 17.65 -6.08 -3.77
N TYR A 142 16.82 -5.04 -3.65
CA TYR A 142 17.24 -3.79 -3.03
C TYR A 142 17.66 -4.00 -1.57
N MET A 143 16.86 -4.73 -0.77
CA MET A 143 17.17 -4.95 0.64
C MET A 143 18.44 -5.79 0.81
N ALA A 144 18.61 -6.85 0.00
CA ALA A 144 19.81 -7.66 0.01
C ALA A 144 21.05 -6.84 -0.36
N GLU A 145 20.96 -6.00 -1.39
CA GLU A 145 22.06 -5.12 -1.81
C GLU A 145 22.38 -4.05 -0.76
N ARG A 146 21.36 -3.48 -0.09
CA ARG A 146 21.54 -2.52 1.01
C ARG A 146 22.32 -3.15 2.17
N VAL A 147 21.97 -4.38 2.55
CA VAL A 147 22.70 -5.13 3.60
C VAL A 147 24.11 -5.48 3.14
N ARG A 148 24.28 -5.99 1.91
CA ARG A 148 25.62 -6.29 1.35
C ARG A 148 26.50 -5.04 1.29
N ARG A 149 25.95 -3.88 0.96
CA ARG A 149 26.69 -2.60 0.98
C ARG A 149 27.19 -2.28 2.38
N THR A 150 26.33 -2.43 3.38
CA THR A 150 26.71 -2.21 4.79
C THR A 150 27.85 -3.15 5.18
N ARG A 151 27.69 -4.45 4.86
CA ARG A 151 28.73 -5.47 5.11
C ARG A 151 30.04 -5.18 4.38
N ARG A 152 30.01 -4.76 3.11
CA ARG A 152 31.22 -4.37 2.37
C ARG A 152 31.91 -3.19 3.03
N GLY A 153 31.17 -2.20 3.55
CA GLY A 153 31.75 -1.08 4.28
C GLY A 153 32.46 -1.49 5.58
N ASP A 154 31.92 -2.47 6.30
CA ASP A 154 32.47 -2.92 7.58
C ASP A 154 33.61 -3.96 7.42
N GLU A 155 33.46 -4.90 6.48
CA GLU A 155 34.40 -6.00 6.23
C GLU A 155 35.57 -5.57 5.32
N SER A 156 35.34 -4.63 4.40
CA SER A 156 36.35 -4.13 3.46
C SER A 156 36.79 -2.71 3.83
N LYS A 157 37.79 -2.61 4.72
CA LYS A 157 38.57 -1.36 4.86
C LYS A 157 39.47 -1.09 3.64
N ASP A 158 39.63 -2.05 2.72
CA ASP A 158 40.64 -2.03 1.64
C ASP A 158 40.12 -2.31 0.22
N GLY A 159 38.81 -2.23 -0.07
CA GLY A 159 38.37 -2.44 -1.45
C GLY A 159 36.89 -2.23 -1.67
N ALA A 160 36.53 -1.06 -2.20
CA ALA A 160 35.40 -0.96 -3.10
C ALA A 160 35.71 -1.87 -4.31
N ASP A 161 34.78 -2.73 -4.72
CA ASP A 161 34.91 -3.45 -5.98
C ASP A 161 35.16 -2.41 -7.09
N PRO A 162 36.35 -2.37 -7.73
CA PRO A 162 36.70 -1.33 -8.69
C PRO A 162 35.81 -1.35 -9.95
N GLU A 163 35.01 -2.40 -10.12
CA GLU A 163 34.12 -2.61 -11.25
C GLU A 163 32.71 -2.02 -11.05
N LYS A 164 32.32 -1.67 -9.82
CA LYS A 164 30.96 -1.17 -9.55
C LYS A 164 30.97 0.34 -9.35
N GLU A 165 30.27 1.05 -10.23
CA GLU A 165 30.12 2.51 -10.12
C GLU A 165 29.48 2.88 -8.77
N PRO A 166 30.01 3.89 -8.06
CA PRO A 166 29.46 4.30 -6.78
C PRO A 166 28.02 4.74 -6.95
N THR A 167 27.15 4.26 -6.07
CA THR A 167 25.73 4.62 -6.14
C THR A 167 25.56 6.10 -5.80
N LYS A 168 24.50 6.74 -6.32
CA LYS A 168 24.16 8.14 -5.99
C LYS A 168 24.16 8.43 -4.49
N GLU A 169 23.70 7.47 -3.68
CA GLU A 169 23.71 7.55 -2.21
C GLU A 169 25.13 7.65 -1.64
N GLU A 170 26.07 6.81 -2.11
CA GLU A 170 27.46 6.78 -1.64
C GLU A 170 28.21 8.07 -1.99
N LEU A 171 27.97 8.61 -3.17
CA LEU A 171 28.49 9.93 -3.59
C LEU A 171 28.00 11.04 -2.66
N VAL A 172 26.71 11.01 -2.31
CA VAL A 172 26.10 11.97 -1.40
C VAL A 172 26.65 11.81 0.03
N ASP A 173 26.87 10.59 0.49
CA ASP A 173 27.41 10.31 1.82
C ASP A 173 28.89 10.68 1.95
N ALA A 174 29.70 10.43 0.92
CA ALA A 174 31.07 10.91 0.85
C ALA A 174 31.12 12.45 0.90
N PHE A 175 30.22 13.13 0.18
CA PHE A 175 30.10 14.57 0.22
C PHE A 175 29.65 15.11 1.60
N ARG A 176 28.79 14.38 2.32
CA ARG A 176 28.38 14.73 3.69
C ARG A 176 29.53 14.58 4.67
N LYS A 177 30.27 13.47 4.56
CA LYS A 177 31.44 13.17 5.41
C LYS A 177 32.54 14.22 5.23
N THR A 178 32.86 14.59 3.99
CA THR A 178 33.84 15.65 3.70
C THR A 178 33.45 17.02 4.27
N ARG A 179 32.14 17.28 4.43
CA ARG A 179 31.62 18.51 5.04
C ARG A 179 31.39 18.43 6.56
N GLY A 180 31.73 17.30 7.18
CA GLY A 180 31.54 17.08 8.62
C GLY A 180 30.07 17.01 9.06
N ILE A 181 29.14 16.70 8.15
CA ILE A 181 27.73 16.46 8.48
C ILE A 181 27.66 15.09 9.17
N LYS A 182 27.20 15.07 10.41
CA LYS A 182 27.07 13.83 11.20
C LYS A 182 25.85 13.05 10.74
N GLU A 183 26.04 11.74 10.57
CA GLU A 183 24.92 10.82 10.39
C GLU A 183 24.09 10.71 11.67
N TYR A 184 22.81 10.41 11.51
CA TYR A 184 21.93 10.17 12.64
C TYR A 184 22.37 8.92 13.41
N GLU A 185 22.75 9.07 14.68
CA GLU A 185 23.28 8.01 15.56
C GLU A 185 22.17 7.15 16.21
N GLY A 186 20.90 7.57 16.11
CA GLY A 186 19.79 6.85 16.71
C GLY A 186 19.24 5.70 15.84
N MET A 187 18.22 5.04 16.36
CA MET A 187 17.58 3.91 15.69
C MET A 187 16.79 4.36 14.44
N ARG A 188 17.20 3.85 13.28
CA ARG A 188 16.45 3.99 12.02
C ARG A 188 15.25 3.03 12.03
N GLY A 189 14.31 3.22 11.12
CA GLY A 189 13.11 2.39 11.04
C GLY A 189 12.73 2.10 9.60
N ASP A 190 12.33 0.86 9.36
CA ASP A 190 11.84 0.41 8.07
C ASP A 190 10.30 0.22 8.13
N VAL A 191 9.57 0.82 7.19
CA VAL A 191 8.12 0.71 7.08
C VAL A 191 7.80 -0.11 5.84
N VAL A 192 7.09 -1.22 5.98
CA VAL A 192 6.85 -2.17 4.90
C VAL A 192 5.35 -2.30 4.66
N ILE A 193 4.86 -1.88 3.49
CA ILE A 193 3.42 -1.78 3.22
C ILE A 193 2.94 -2.98 2.41
N GLY A 194 2.10 -3.82 3.04
CA GLY A 194 1.47 -5.01 2.48
C GLY A 194 2.21 -6.32 2.82
N ARG A 195 1.48 -7.44 2.84
CA ARG A 195 2.06 -8.77 3.05
C ARG A 195 3.06 -9.16 1.96
N HIS A 196 2.80 -8.82 0.71
CA HIS A 196 3.65 -9.17 -0.43
C HIS A 196 5.03 -8.49 -0.35
N THR A 197 5.09 -7.20 -0.01
CA THR A 197 6.36 -6.51 0.26
C THR A 197 7.05 -7.07 1.49
N TRP A 198 6.31 -7.42 2.55
CA TRP A 198 6.86 -8.00 3.77
C TRP A 198 7.61 -9.31 3.49
N LYS A 199 7.04 -10.20 2.66
CA LYS A 199 7.71 -11.44 2.24
C LYS A 199 9.01 -11.17 1.49
N GLU A 200 8.99 -10.22 0.55
CA GLU A 200 10.19 -9.82 -0.21
C GLU A 200 11.25 -9.16 0.68
N TYR A 201 10.83 -8.30 1.61
CA TYR A 201 11.71 -7.64 2.59
C TYR A 201 12.41 -8.66 3.48
N LEU A 202 11.66 -9.59 4.09
CA LEU A 202 12.24 -10.65 4.92
C LEU A 202 13.19 -11.53 4.11
N ARG A 203 12.80 -11.94 2.90
CA ARG A 203 13.65 -12.73 2.01
C ARG A 203 14.95 -11.97 1.69
N GLY A 204 14.87 -10.68 1.41
CA GLY A 204 16.03 -9.84 1.10
C GLY A 204 16.94 -9.60 2.29
N LEU A 205 16.38 -9.45 3.50
CA LEU A 205 17.15 -9.33 4.74
C LEU A 205 17.99 -10.60 4.99
N HIS A 206 17.37 -11.78 4.87
CA HIS A 206 18.08 -13.05 5.03
C HIS A 206 19.11 -13.25 3.92
N GLU A 207 18.75 -12.97 2.66
CA GLU A 207 19.68 -13.07 1.53
C GLU A 207 20.88 -12.11 1.68
N GLY A 208 20.67 -10.93 2.25
CA GLY A 208 21.73 -9.94 2.48
C GLY A 208 22.72 -10.37 3.56
N TRP A 209 22.25 -10.97 4.65
CA TRP A 209 23.10 -11.40 5.77
C TRP A 209 23.72 -12.78 5.60
N LEU A 210 22.94 -13.74 5.08
CA LEU A 210 23.37 -15.14 4.92
C LEU A 210 23.94 -15.43 3.53
N GLY A 211 23.60 -14.62 2.53
CA GLY A 211 24.09 -14.80 1.17
C GLY A 211 25.53 -14.31 0.98
N PRO A 212 26.18 -14.75 -0.12
CA PRO A 212 27.50 -14.27 -0.50
C PRO A 212 27.48 -12.78 -0.87
N LEU A 213 28.61 -12.10 -0.72
CA LEU A 213 28.80 -10.71 -1.15
C LEU A 213 28.96 -10.58 -2.66
N ILE A 214 29.63 -11.57 -3.28
CA ILE A 214 29.86 -11.67 -4.71
C ILE A 214 28.72 -12.48 -5.32
N ALA A 215 28.24 -12.04 -6.49
CA ALA A 215 27.23 -12.76 -7.25
C ALA A 215 27.71 -14.19 -7.55
N PRO A 216 26.91 -15.23 -7.26
CA PRO A 216 27.23 -16.57 -7.74
C PRO A 216 27.39 -16.56 -9.26
N PRO A 217 28.35 -17.31 -9.82
CA PRO A 217 28.50 -17.41 -11.27
C PRO A 217 27.18 -17.88 -11.87
N GLU A 218 26.68 -17.18 -12.88
CA GLU A 218 25.44 -17.59 -13.56
C GLU A 218 25.62 -19.01 -14.11
N PRO A 219 24.65 -19.92 -13.91
CA PRO A 219 24.70 -21.22 -14.57
C PRO A 219 24.78 -20.96 -16.08
N PRO A 220 25.62 -21.72 -16.83
CA PRO A 220 25.84 -21.48 -18.25
C PRO A 220 24.50 -21.48 -18.98
N LYS A 221 24.19 -20.38 -19.67
CA LYS A 221 23.03 -20.30 -20.58
C LYS A 221 23.12 -21.50 -21.53
N PRO A 222 22.05 -22.32 -21.68
CA PRO A 222 22.07 -23.36 -22.70
C PRO A 222 22.28 -22.65 -24.05
N LEU A 223 23.42 -22.94 -24.67
CA LEU A 223 23.74 -22.46 -26.00
C LEU A 223 22.63 -22.93 -26.95
N PRO A 224 22.08 -22.07 -27.82
CA PRO A 224 21.22 -22.54 -28.90
C PRO A 224 22.04 -23.52 -29.74
N ALA A 225 21.49 -24.70 -29.98
CA ALA A 225 22.13 -25.75 -30.76
C ALA A 225 22.61 -25.18 -32.10
N THR A 226 23.92 -24.96 -32.22
CA THR A 226 24.56 -24.58 -33.47
C THR A 226 24.43 -25.75 -34.42
N THR A 227 23.56 -25.60 -35.42
CA THR A 227 23.53 -26.44 -36.61
C THR A 227 24.93 -26.46 -37.23
N VAL A 228 25.54 -27.64 -37.25
CA VAL A 228 26.78 -27.93 -37.97
C VAL A 228 26.53 -27.66 -39.46
N PRO A 229 27.34 -26.83 -40.14
CA PRO A 229 27.26 -26.65 -41.59
C PRO A 229 28.14 -27.69 -42.29
N GLU A 230 27.53 -28.63 -43.01
CA GLU A 230 28.21 -29.39 -44.07
C GLU A 230 27.96 -28.71 -45.43
N ALA A 231 29.04 -28.50 -46.16
CA ALA A 231 29.10 -27.82 -47.44
C ALA A 231 29.07 -28.81 -48.62
N SER A 232 28.40 -28.40 -49.72
CA SER A 232 28.64 -28.71 -51.16
C SER A 232 28.51 -30.19 -51.60
N THR A 233 27.90 -30.60 -52.73
CA THR A 233 27.47 -29.97 -54.00
C THR A 233 26.68 -31.02 -54.84
N GLU A 234 25.94 -30.57 -55.87
CA GLU A 234 25.31 -31.32 -57.00
C GLU A 234 23.99 -32.07 -56.66
N ASP A 235 22.86 -31.97 -57.38
CA ASP A 235 22.60 -31.61 -58.78
C ASP A 235 21.11 -31.16 -58.98
N LYS A 236 20.82 -30.44 -60.07
CA LYS A 236 19.49 -29.92 -60.53
C LYS A 236 18.70 -31.01 -61.33
N PRO A 237 17.50 -30.78 -61.96
CA PRO A 237 16.55 -29.63 -62.02
C PRO A 237 15.02 -29.97 -61.98
N ALA A 238 14.21 -28.90 -62.12
CA ALA A 238 12.85 -28.78 -62.72
C ALA A 238 11.66 -29.27 -61.87
N ASP A 239 10.60 -28.49 -61.64
CA ASP A 239 9.74 -27.87 -62.67
C ASP A 239 8.96 -26.62 -62.17
N GLU A 240 8.42 -25.89 -63.15
CA GLU A 240 8.01 -24.48 -63.21
C GLU A 240 6.66 -24.05 -62.57
N LYS A 241 6.52 -22.71 -62.50
CA LYS A 241 5.31 -21.83 -62.44
C LYS A 241 4.66 -21.63 -61.07
N SER A 242 4.26 -20.42 -60.66
CA SER A 242 4.02 -19.18 -61.40
C SER A 242 4.19 -17.96 -60.49
N ALA A 243 4.73 -16.89 -61.04
CA ALA A 243 4.68 -15.54 -60.49
C ALA A 243 3.31 -14.92 -60.71
N GLU A 244 2.85 -14.08 -59.78
CA GLU A 244 2.15 -12.83 -60.11
C GLU A 244 2.25 -11.81 -58.97
N ASP A 245 2.68 -10.60 -59.36
CA ASP A 245 2.89 -9.38 -58.58
C ASP A 245 1.59 -8.74 -58.08
N LYS A 246 1.63 -8.00 -56.96
CA LYS A 246 1.45 -6.51 -56.90
C LYS A 246 1.39 -5.94 -55.46
N PRO A 247 1.56 -4.61 -55.27
CA PRO A 247 2.55 -4.08 -54.32
C PRO A 247 2.00 -3.27 -53.15
N THR A 248 2.88 -3.09 -52.16
CA THR A 248 3.13 -1.88 -51.36
C THR A 248 1.95 -1.00 -50.93
N GLU A 249 1.67 -1.03 -49.62
CA GLU A 249 1.18 0.14 -48.88
C GLU A 249 2.05 0.30 -47.61
N GLU A 250 3.03 1.21 -47.71
CA GLU A 250 3.82 1.68 -46.57
C GLU A 250 2.99 2.65 -45.72
N LYS A 251 2.93 2.42 -44.41
CA LYS A 251 2.95 3.45 -43.37
C LYS A 251 3.58 2.90 -42.09
N PRO A 252 4.26 3.76 -41.31
CA PRO A 252 5.62 3.49 -40.84
C PRO A 252 5.68 2.79 -39.48
N ALA A 253 6.67 1.89 -39.37
CA ALA A 253 7.17 1.37 -38.13
C ALA A 253 8.02 2.44 -37.43
N GLU A 254 7.39 3.19 -36.52
CA GLU A 254 8.08 3.96 -35.48
C GLU A 254 7.48 3.57 -34.12
N GLU A 255 7.56 2.28 -33.79
CA GLU A 255 7.54 1.87 -32.39
C GLU A 255 8.93 2.11 -31.83
N GLU A 256 9.10 3.27 -31.21
CA GLU A 256 10.13 3.53 -30.22
C GLU A 256 10.29 2.29 -29.33
N LYS A 257 11.42 1.59 -29.49
CA LYS A 257 11.87 0.55 -28.56
C LYS A 257 11.99 1.21 -27.19
N LYS A 258 10.93 1.12 -26.38
CA LYS A 258 10.97 1.45 -24.96
C LYS A 258 12.22 0.79 -24.39
N PRO A 259 13.06 1.52 -23.64
CA PRO A 259 14.30 0.96 -23.12
C PRO A 259 13.97 -0.33 -22.36
N THR A 260 14.55 -1.44 -22.81
CA THR A 260 14.42 -2.74 -22.14
C THR A 260 14.92 -2.55 -20.72
N ARG A 261 14.02 -2.75 -19.76
CA ARG A 261 14.29 -2.56 -18.35
C ARG A 261 15.50 -3.43 -17.96
N PRO A 262 16.39 -2.95 -17.06
CA PRO A 262 17.50 -3.77 -16.60
C PRO A 262 17.00 -5.12 -16.07
N PRO A 263 17.76 -6.20 -16.34
CA PRO A 263 17.42 -7.54 -15.93
C PRO A 263 17.28 -7.61 -14.42
N GLN A 264 16.34 -8.42 -13.94
CA GLN A 264 16.15 -8.57 -12.51
C GLN A 264 17.31 -9.39 -11.90
N PRO A 265 17.96 -8.92 -10.82
CA PRO A 265 19.00 -9.71 -10.17
C PRO A 265 18.41 -10.97 -9.55
N LYS A 266 19.02 -12.12 -9.87
CA LYS A 266 18.66 -13.42 -9.32
C LYS A 266 19.04 -13.50 -7.84
N PRO A 267 18.32 -14.28 -7.01
CA PRO A 267 18.69 -14.51 -5.61
C PRO A 267 20.04 -15.19 -5.50
N TYR A 268 20.86 -14.76 -4.56
CA TYR A 268 22.19 -15.36 -4.36
C TYR A 268 22.15 -16.61 -3.45
N ASN A 269 21.04 -16.84 -2.76
CA ASN A 269 20.88 -17.90 -1.78
C ASN A 269 19.43 -18.45 -1.85
N THR A 270 19.22 -19.75 -1.63
CA THR A 270 17.88 -20.37 -1.52
C THR A 270 17.36 -20.38 -0.07
N THR A 271 16.11 -20.73 0.21
CA THR A 271 15.61 -20.82 1.61
C THR A 271 16.14 -22.05 2.34
N ALA A 272 16.51 -23.10 1.59
CA ALA A 272 17.01 -24.37 2.13
C ALA A 272 18.42 -24.23 2.71
N GLU A 273 19.19 -23.26 2.21
CA GLU A 273 20.56 -22.98 2.60
C GLU A 273 20.68 -22.13 3.87
N TYR A 274 19.58 -21.59 4.42
CA TYR A 274 19.65 -20.71 5.61
C TYR A 274 20.33 -21.37 6.82
N PRO A 275 19.97 -22.61 7.22
CA PRO A 275 20.55 -23.21 8.43
C PRO A 275 22.04 -23.49 8.30
N SER A 276 22.53 -23.78 7.09
CA SER A 276 23.94 -24.05 6.80
C SER A 276 24.75 -22.79 6.51
N SER A 277 24.10 -21.67 6.20
CA SER A 277 24.77 -20.41 5.87
C SER A 277 25.43 -19.79 7.10
N TYR A 278 26.63 -19.23 6.89
CA TYR A 278 27.37 -18.51 7.92
C TYR A 278 26.79 -17.10 8.10
N LEU A 279 26.48 -16.73 9.35
CA LEU A 279 26.12 -15.36 9.71
C LEU A 279 27.40 -14.61 10.08
N PRO A 280 27.72 -13.48 9.42
CA PRO A 280 28.95 -12.75 9.69
C PRO A 280 28.95 -12.14 11.09
N THR A 281 30.14 -12.02 11.69
CA THR A 281 30.33 -11.38 13.01
C THR A 281 30.03 -9.89 13.01
N THR A 282 30.05 -9.26 11.84
CA THR A 282 29.65 -7.86 11.60
C THR A 282 28.14 -7.65 11.73
N ALA A 283 27.34 -8.72 11.74
CA ALA A 283 25.90 -8.60 11.89
C ALA A 283 25.56 -7.98 13.26
N PRO A 284 24.76 -6.90 13.31
CA PRO A 284 24.42 -6.22 14.54
C PRO A 284 23.70 -7.18 15.49
N THR A 285 23.85 -6.93 16.79
CA THR A 285 23.13 -7.66 17.84
C THR A 285 21.62 -7.40 17.76
N GLU A 286 21.23 -6.19 17.37
CA GLU A 286 19.85 -5.78 17.18
C GLU A 286 19.67 -5.17 15.80
N PHE A 287 18.71 -5.66 15.03
CA PHE A 287 18.35 -5.06 13.75
C PHE A 287 17.46 -3.84 13.95
N ALA A 288 17.53 -2.92 12.98
CA ALA A 288 16.61 -1.80 12.93
C ALA A 288 15.16 -2.32 12.95
N PRO A 289 14.28 -1.73 13.79
CA PRO A 289 12.90 -2.14 13.90
C PRO A 289 12.16 -1.95 12.58
N SER A 290 11.25 -2.88 12.30
CA SER A 290 10.42 -2.87 11.10
C SER A 290 8.93 -2.84 11.46
N ALA A 291 8.14 -2.08 10.71
CA ALA A 291 6.68 -2.02 10.85
C ALA A 291 6.01 -2.58 9.59
N PRO A 292 5.43 -3.79 9.65
CA PRO A 292 4.54 -4.27 8.59
C PRO A 292 3.19 -3.56 8.70
N ILE A 293 2.84 -2.77 7.69
CA ILE A 293 1.57 -2.06 7.57
C ILE A 293 0.65 -2.83 6.64
N ARG A 294 -0.58 -3.10 7.09
CA ARG A 294 -1.60 -3.77 6.28
C ARG A 294 -1.97 -3.00 5.01
N GLU A 295 -2.13 -3.70 3.90
CA GLU A 295 -2.63 -3.18 2.63
C GLU A 295 -3.74 -4.10 2.10
N PRO A 296 -4.98 -4.02 2.64
CA PRO A 296 -6.07 -4.87 2.18
C PRO A 296 -6.43 -4.57 0.74
N HIS A 297 -6.03 -5.47 -0.16
CA HIS A 297 -6.30 -5.38 -1.58
C HIS A 297 -7.00 -6.65 -2.06
N LEU A 298 -8.29 -6.53 -2.35
CA LEU A 298 -9.13 -7.64 -2.78
C LEU A 298 -9.62 -7.40 -4.21
N LEU A 299 -9.36 -8.36 -5.11
CA LEU A 299 -9.75 -8.34 -6.52
C LEU A 299 -10.87 -9.36 -6.86
N GLY A 300 -11.48 -9.29 -8.05
CA GLY A 300 -12.64 -10.10 -8.47
C GLY A 300 -14.05 -9.51 -8.22
N PHE A 301 -15.01 -9.84 -9.10
CA PHE A 301 -16.40 -9.35 -9.06
C PHE A 301 -17.26 -9.99 -7.96
N LEU A 302 -17.09 -11.30 -7.70
CA LEU A 302 -17.81 -12.00 -6.63
C LEU A 302 -17.46 -11.47 -5.23
N ASN A 303 -16.31 -10.79 -5.12
CA ASN A 303 -15.83 -10.17 -3.89
C ASN A 303 -16.36 -8.73 -3.66
N THR A 304 -17.20 -8.21 -4.56
CA THR A 304 -17.82 -6.88 -4.43
C THR A 304 -18.54 -6.61 -3.11
N PRO A 305 -19.33 -7.52 -2.49
CA PRO A 305 -19.96 -7.24 -1.19
C PRO A 305 -18.93 -7.06 -0.07
N ILE A 306 -17.85 -7.85 -0.09
CA ILE A 306 -16.75 -7.73 0.89
C ILE A 306 -16.02 -6.40 0.68
N ARG A 307 -15.75 -6.02 -0.57
CA ARG A 307 -15.16 -4.70 -0.89
C ARG A 307 -16.05 -3.55 -0.43
N LEU A 308 -17.37 -3.65 -0.60
CA LEU A 308 -18.30 -2.64 -0.14
C LEU A 308 -18.29 -2.52 1.39
N TYR A 309 -18.27 -3.65 2.10
CA TYR A 309 -18.12 -3.67 3.56
C TYR A 309 -16.81 -3.01 4.01
N ARG A 310 -15.68 -3.33 3.36
CA ARG A 310 -14.38 -2.69 3.63
C ARG A 310 -14.40 -1.21 3.32
N PHE A 311 -15.08 -0.81 2.23
CA PHE A 311 -15.21 0.59 1.81
C PHE A 311 -15.94 1.45 2.85
N PHE A 312 -16.97 0.92 3.50
CA PHE A 312 -17.68 1.60 4.60
C PHE A 312 -17.02 1.45 5.97
N ASN A 313 -15.86 0.78 6.07
CA ASN A 313 -15.13 0.59 7.32
C ASN A 313 -13.67 1.06 7.22
N ARG A 314 -13.35 1.98 6.29
CA ARG A 314 -12.00 2.51 6.13
C ARG A 314 -11.55 3.31 7.34
N ARG A 315 -12.47 3.81 8.17
CA ARG A 315 -12.15 4.45 9.45
C ARG A 315 -11.37 3.55 10.41
N LYS A 316 -11.70 2.25 10.47
CA LYS A 316 -11.02 1.28 11.35
C LYS A 316 -9.62 1.00 10.86
N LEU A 317 -9.49 0.81 9.55
CA LEU A 317 -8.21 0.65 8.88
C LEU A 317 -7.31 1.87 9.12
N ALA A 318 -7.85 3.09 9.01
CA ALA A 318 -7.09 4.31 9.28
C ALA A 318 -6.60 4.40 10.74
N ASP A 319 -7.40 3.95 11.70
CA ASP A 319 -7.01 3.91 13.11
C ASP A 319 -5.90 2.86 13.37
N ASP A 320 -6.05 1.66 12.80
CA ASP A 320 -5.05 0.59 12.91
C ASP A 320 -3.70 0.99 12.29
N ILE A 321 -3.71 1.52 11.07
CA ILE A 321 -2.49 2.02 10.40
C ILE A 321 -1.94 3.22 11.16
N GLY A 322 -2.80 4.11 11.63
CA GLY A 322 -2.38 5.28 12.39
C GLY A 322 -1.62 4.92 13.67
N ARG A 323 -2.07 3.88 14.37
CA ARG A 323 -1.36 3.31 15.52
C ARG A 323 0.03 2.77 15.14
N GLU A 324 0.11 1.98 14.08
CA GLU A 324 1.37 1.39 13.61
C GLU A 324 2.37 2.48 13.18
N VAL A 325 1.92 3.49 12.44
CA VAL A 325 2.76 4.61 11.99
C VAL A 325 3.16 5.54 13.14
N ALA A 326 2.27 5.76 14.12
CA ALA A 326 2.61 6.54 15.30
C ALA A 326 3.70 5.86 16.14
N ALA A 327 3.67 4.53 16.28
CA ALA A 327 4.73 3.77 16.95
C ALA A 327 6.08 3.91 16.23
N VAL A 328 6.07 3.92 14.89
CA VAL A 328 7.28 4.21 14.10
C VAL A 328 7.82 5.61 14.42
N CYS A 329 6.94 6.61 14.45
CA CYS A 329 7.32 8.01 14.71
C CYS A 329 7.91 8.20 16.11
N LEU A 330 7.24 7.67 17.14
CA LEU A 330 7.65 7.76 18.55
C LEU A 330 8.86 6.86 18.86
N CYS A 331 9.26 6.00 17.93
CA CYS A 331 10.40 5.09 18.08
C CYS A 331 10.24 4.09 19.24
N THR A 332 9.01 3.70 19.55
CA THR A 332 8.73 2.66 20.55
C THR A 332 8.71 1.29 19.88
N TYR A 333 9.52 0.36 20.38
CA TYR A 333 9.67 -0.96 19.79
C TYR A 333 9.79 -2.06 20.86
N ARG A 334 9.51 -3.28 20.43
CA ARG A 334 9.69 -4.51 21.21
C ARG A 334 10.31 -5.60 20.35
N GLU A 335 10.70 -6.69 20.99
CA GLU A 335 11.13 -7.91 20.30
C GLU A 335 9.95 -8.63 19.65
N TYR A 336 10.21 -9.31 18.53
CA TYR A 336 9.25 -10.24 17.96
C TYR A 336 9.16 -11.49 18.84
N GLN A 337 7.95 -11.99 19.05
CA GLN A 337 7.73 -13.16 19.89
C GLN A 337 7.79 -14.44 19.06
N GLN A 338 8.34 -15.49 19.67
CA GLN A 338 8.17 -16.84 19.15
C GLN A 338 6.73 -17.29 19.46
N LEU A 339 6.01 -17.75 18.44
CA LEU A 339 4.66 -18.26 18.61
C LEU A 339 4.74 -19.65 19.24
N ALA A 340 4.01 -19.85 20.33
CA ALA A 340 3.76 -21.20 20.83
C ALA A 340 2.99 -21.99 19.75
N PRO A 341 3.26 -23.31 19.60
CA PRO A 341 2.47 -24.14 18.68
C PRO A 341 1.00 -24.08 19.10
N ASP A 342 0.13 -23.71 18.15
CA ASP A 342 -1.30 -23.57 18.39
C ASP A 342 -1.88 -24.93 18.86
N ALA A 343 -2.48 -24.97 20.05
CA ALA A 343 -3.08 -26.19 20.61
C ALA A 343 -4.20 -26.79 19.74
N ASP A 344 -4.81 -25.97 18.87
CA ASP A 344 -5.89 -26.36 17.96
C ASP A 344 -5.40 -26.97 16.62
N SER A 345 -4.09 -26.97 16.36
CA SER A 345 -3.46 -27.57 15.17
C SER A 345 -2.78 -28.91 15.48
N ALA A 346 -3.18 -29.58 16.56
CA ALA A 346 -2.66 -30.89 16.96
C ALA A 346 -3.14 -32.00 16.02
N SER A 347 -2.64 -32.00 14.78
CA SER A 347 -2.61 -33.17 13.93
C SER A 347 -1.35 -33.98 14.31
N PRO A 348 -1.44 -35.29 14.57
CA PRO A 348 -0.36 -36.10 15.16
C PRO A 348 0.86 -36.34 14.23
N ALA A 349 0.96 -35.64 13.10
CA ALA A 349 2.06 -35.72 12.14
C ALA A 349 3.07 -34.55 12.25
N ALA A 350 2.89 -33.62 13.19
CA ALA A 350 3.63 -32.37 13.29
C ALA A 350 4.83 -32.38 14.28
N SER A 351 5.48 -33.54 14.50
CA SER A 351 6.62 -33.63 15.43
C SER A 351 7.93 -33.01 14.91
N ASP A 352 7.98 -32.58 13.63
CA ASP A 352 9.14 -31.94 12.99
C ASP A 352 8.91 -30.46 12.63
N GLU A 353 7.86 -29.81 13.17
CA GLU A 353 7.56 -28.42 12.83
C GLU A 353 8.55 -27.45 13.49
N GLN A 354 9.37 -26.80 12.66
CA GLN A 354 10.24 -25.68 13.06
C GLN A 354 9.45 -24.62 13.84
N PRO A 355 10.09 -23.94 14.82
CA PRO A 355 9.43 -22.91 15.59
C PRO A 355 8.86 -21.81 14.69
N ARG A 356 7.57 -21.52 14.85
CA ARG A 356 6.91 -20.42 14.13
C ARG A 356 7.21 -19.08 14.80
N TRP A 357 7.54 -18.10 13.98
CA TRP A 357 7.88 -16.75 14.41
C TRP A 357 6.73 -15.79 14.14
N GLU A 358 6.50 -14.80 15.02
CA GLU A 358 5.46 -13.77 14.83
C GLU A 358 5.55 -13.14 13.43
N GLN A 359 6.77 -12.86 12.96
CA GLN A 359 7.09 -12.33 11.63
C GLN A 359 6.45 -13.13 10.48
N GLN A 360 6.31 -14.45 10.61
CA GLN A 360 5.71 -15.32 9.60
C GLN A 360 4.18 -15.18 9.56
N LYS A 361 3.55 -14.89 10.71
CA LYS A 361 2.10 -14.71 10.86
C LYS A 361 1.63 -13.30 10.49
N GLU A 362 2.53 -12.32 10.51
CA GLU A 362 2.22 -10.91 10.23
C GLU A 362 1.58 -10.69 8.85
N LEU A 363 0.35 -10.16 8.82
CA LEU A 363 -0.42 -9.91 7.59
C LEU A 363 -0.73 -11.17 6.75
N GLU A 364 -0.62 -12.38 7.32
CA GLU A 364 -0.90 -13.64 6.59
C GLU A 364 -2.33 -13.71 6.03
N TRP A 365 -3.29 -13.08 6.71
CA TRP A 365 -4.68 -13.01 6.26
C TRP A 365 -4.85 -12.30 4.91
N GLU A 366 -3.93 -11.42 4.51
CA GLU A 366 -3.97 -10.72 3.21
C GLU A 366 -3.68 -11.67 2.05
N GLU A 367 -2.94 -12.76 2.28
CA GLU A 367 -2.66 -13.76 1.23
C GLU A 367 -3.94 -14.40 0.70
N LYS A 368 -4.99 -14.47 1.54
CA LYS A 368 -6.32 -14.99 1.15
C LYS A 368 -7.04 -14.07 0.17
N ASP A 369 -6.71 -12.78 0.16
CA ASP A 369 -7.32 -11.79 -0.73
C ASP A 369 -6.65 -11.73 -2.11
N TRP A 370 -5.50 -12.38 -2.27
CA TRP A 370 -4.75 -12.40 -3.53
C TRP A 370 -5.49 -13.18 -4.63
N ILE A 371 -5.28 -12.77 -5.87
CA ILE A 371 -5.90 -13.44 -7.02
C ILE A 371 -5.33 -14.85 -7.17
N LYS A 372 -6.19 -15.82 -7.47
CA LYS A 372 -5.80 -17.23 -7.72
C LYS A 372 -4.73 -17.41 -8.80
N SER A 373 -4.63 -16.49 -9.77
CA SER A 373 -3.61 -16.51 -10.83
C SER A 373 -2.19 -16.33 -10.29
N VAL A 374 -2.03 -15.63 -9.17
CA VAL A 374 -0.72 -15.42 -8.52
C VAL A 374 -0.11 -16.75 -8.09
N TRP A 375 -0.95 -17.71 -7.71
CA TRP A 375 -0.56 -19.04 -7.27
C TRP A 375 -0.33 -20.04 -8.39
N LYS A 376 -0.63 -19.67 -9.65
CA LYS A 376 -0.35 -20.54 -10.79
C LYS A 376 1.13 -20.47 -11.12
N GLU A 377 1.74 -21.64 -11.25
CA GLU A 377 3.07 -21.75 -11.85
C GLU A 377 2.98 -21.40 -13.34
N ASP A 378 4.04 -20.81 -13.88
CA ASP A 378 4.03 -20.45 -15.31
C ASP A 378 4.17 -21.76 -16.08
N GLU A 379 3.34 -21.96 -17.11
CA GLU A 379 3.49 -23.13 -17.95
C GLU A 379 4.88 -23.09 -18.62
N PRO A 380 5.55 -24.25 -18.79
CA PRO A 380 6.94 -24.29 -19.27
C PRO A 380 7.17 -23.56 -20.61
N LYS A 381 6.12 -23.46 -21.43
CA LYS A 381 6.15 -22.74 -22.72
C LYS A 381 6.30 -21.21 -22.57
N ASP A 382 5.77 -20.62 -21.51
CA ASP A 382 5.89 -19.17 -21.27
C ASP A 382 7.24 -18.83 -20.61
N ALA A 383 7.83 -19.79 -19.89
CA ALA A 383 9.15 -19.66 -19.26
C ALA A 383 10.31 -19.77 -20.26
N GLU A 384 10.15 -20.53 -21.36
CA GLU A 384 11.15 -20.65 -22.42
C GLU A 384 11.19 -19.41 -23.35
N VAL A 385 10.06 -18.70 -23.51
CA VAL A 385 9.96 -17.49 -24.35
C VAL A 385 10.40 -16.23 -23.61
N ALA A 386 10.29 -16.21 -22.28
CA ALA A 386 10.86 -15.15 -21.46
C ALA A 386 12.36 -15.39 -21.28
N ALA A 387 13.20 -14.45 -21.73
CA ALA A 387 14.66 -14.48 -21.53
C ALA A 387 15.09 -14.55 -20.04
N GLU A 388 14.15 -14.37 -19.10
CA GLU A 388 14.33 -14.41 -17.66
C GLU A 388 13.14 -15.12 -17.00
N VAL A 389 13.40 -16.16 -16.19
CA VAL A 389 12.38 -16.77 -15.33
C VAL A 389 11.98 -15.74 -14.27
N PRO A 390 10.73 -15.26 -14.25
CA PRO A 390 10.28 -14.29 -13.24
C PRO A 390 10.33 -14.95 -11.87
N GLU A 391 10.94 -14.26 -10.91
CA GLU A 391 11.07 -14.82 -9.58
C GLU A 391 9.74 -14.78 -8.84
N LYS A 392 9.35 -15.93 -8.29
CA LYS A 392 8.14 -16.09 -7.47
C LYS A 392 8.51 -16.19 -5.99
N VAL A 393 8.69 -15.06 -5.34
CA VAL A 393 8.95 -14.92 -3.89
C VAL A 393 7.65 -14.93 -3.09
N ARG A 394 6.62 -14.26 -3.60
CA ARG A 394 5.33 -14.01 -2.94
C ARG A 394 4.54 -15.30 -2.74
N THR A 395 4.65 -16.27 -3.65
CA THR A 395 3.96 -17.57 -3.53
C THR A 395 4.63 -18.52 -2.54
N LYS A 396 5.93 -18.36 -2.29
CA LYS A 396 6.67 -19.22 -1.36
C LYS A 396 6.31 -18.88 0.10
N PRO A 397 6.28 -19.86 1.00
CA PRO A 397 6.08 -19.60 2.43
C PRO A 397 7.26 -18.80 2.99
N VAL A 398 7.00 -18.00 4.03
CA VAL A 398 8.06 -17.25 4.72
C VAL A 398 8.89 -18.22 5.54
N VAL A 399 10.17 -18.34 5.21
CA VAL A 399 11.16 -19.10 5.99
C VAL A 399 12.04 -18.10 6.73
N MET A 400 12.26 -18.33 8.03
CA MET A 400 13.05 -17.47 8.90
C MET A 400 14.26 -18.25 9.45
N ASP A 401 15.42 -17.60 9.50
CA ASP A 401 16.56 -18.09 10.29
C ASP A 401 16.42 -17.61 11.73
N ALA A 402 16.52 -18.50 12.71
CA ALA A 402 16.35 -18.18 14.13
C ALA A 402 17.31 -17.06 14.59
N ARG A 403 18.55 -17.06 14.11
CA ARG A 403 19.59 -16.08 14.48
C ARG A 403 19.24 -14.67 14.02
N ILE A 404 18.49 -14.56 12.92
CA ILE A 404 18.02 -13.26 12.40
C ILE A 404 16.70 -12.90 13.06
N ALA A 405 15.77 -13.85 13.20
CA ALA A 405 14.45 -13.64 13.77
C ALA A 405 14.51 -13.07 15.20
N GLU A 406 15.39 -13.61 16.05
CA GLU A 406 15.58 -13.15 17.44
C GLU A 406 16.12 -11.71 17.54
N ARG A 407 16.89 -11.28 16.54
CA ARG A 407 17.51 -9.93 16.51
C ARG A 407 16.58 -8.88 15.89
N MET A 408 15.49 -9.28 15.24
CA MET A 408 14.52 -8.35 14.69
C MET A 408 13.67 -7.70 15.78
N ARG A 409 13.25 -6.47 15.52
CA ARG A 409 12.39 -5.68 16.43
C ARG A 409 11.15 -5.19 15.68
N ARG A 410 10.02 -5.11 16.38
CA ARG A 410 8.75 -4.61 15.87
C ARG A 410 8.43 -3.28 16.53
N PHE A 411 8.01 -2.29 15.74
CA PHE A 411 7.42 -1.08 16.32
C PHE A 411 6.08 -1.40 16.98
N GLN A 412 5.91 -0.96 18.22
CA GLN A 412 4.66 -1.05 18.96
C GLN A 412 4.55 0.14 19.90
N LEU A 413 3.36 0.72 19.98
CA LEU A 413 3.07 1.81 20.90
C LEU A 413 3.17 1.30 22.34
N SER A 414 3.72 2.11 23.25
CA SER A 414 3.69 1.77 24.68
C SER A 414 2.26 1.95 25.22
N PRO A 415 1.85 1.21 26.27
CA PRO A 415 0.49 1.33 26.82
C PRO A 415 0.22 2.75 27.36
N GLU A 416 1.25 3.44 27.83
CA GLU A 416 1.17 4.84 28.29
C GLU A 416 0.86 5.79 27.13
N GLU A 417 1.53 5.59 25.99
CA GLU A 417 1.25 6.35 24.78
C GLU A 417 -0.13 6.04 24.21
N GLU A 418 -0.60 4.79 24.28
CA GLU A 418 -1.95 4.42 23.85
C GLU A 418 -3.01 5.17 24.66
N ALA A 419 -2.83 5.25 25.98
CA ALA A 419 -3.70 6.01 26.87
C ALA A 419 -3.66 7.52 26.56
N ARG A 420 -2.46 8.07 26.33
CA ARG A 420 -2.29 9.48 25.92
C ARG A 420 -3.01 9.78 24.62
N VAL A 421 -2.88 8.92 23.60
CA VAL A 421 -3.51 9.12 22.30
C VAL A 421 -5.02 8.90 22.36
N ALA A 422 -5.50 7.99 23.21
CA ALA A 422 -6.93 7.79 23.44
C ALA A 422 -7.61 9.06 24.01
N ALA A 423 -6.89 9.88 24.78
CA ALA A 423 -7.40 11.13 25.32
C ALA A 423 -7.50 12.28 24.29
N ILE A 424 -6.90 12.14 23.10
CA ILE A 424 -6.92 13.17 22.06
C ILE A 424 -8.31 13.24 21.42
N VAL A 425 -8.99 14.36 21.63
CA VAL A 425 -10.29 14.66 21.00
C VAL A 425 -10.08 15.62 19.83
N VAL A 426 -10.31 15.12 18.62
CA VAL A 426 -10.23 15.93 17.39
C VAL A 426 -11.53 16.72 17.20
N PRO A 427 -11.49 18.05 17.12
CA PRO A 427 -12.68 18.87 16.94
C PRO A 427 -13.34 18.62 15.58
N GLU A 428 -14.66 18.68 15.53
CA GLU A 428 -15.43 18.45 14.28
C GLU A 428 -15.09 19.41 13.14
N GLU A 429 -14.63 20.62 13.49
CA GLU A 429 -14.35 21.71 12.56
C GLU A 429 -13.14 21.43 11.68
N GLU A 430 -12.14 20.74 12.24
CA GLU A 430 -10.93 20.33 11.51
C GLU A 430 -11.25 19.24 10.48
N VAL A 431 -12.15 18.33 10.85
CA VAL A 431 -12.49 17.16 10.03
C VAL A 431 -13.33 17.54 8.80
N GLU A 432 -14.19 18.55 8.91
CA GLU A 432 -15.15 18.94 7.86
C GLU A 432 -14.55 19.75 6.71
N GLY A 433 -13.26 20.05 6.78
CA GLY A 433 -12.56 20.87 5.80
C GLY A 433 -12.98 22.33 5.85
N TRP A 434 -12.21 23.18 5.16
CA TRP A 434 -12.24 24.63 5.34
C TRP A 434 -13.63 25.27 5.14
N ILE A 435 -14.39 24.84 4.13
CA ILE A 435 -15.67 25.47 3.77
C ILE A 435 -16.78 25.12 4.78
N LYS A 436 -16.94 23.83 5.11
CA LYS A 436 -17.99 23.37 6.04
C LYS A 436 -17.63 23.67 7.49
N GLY A 437 -16.35 23.55 7.84
CA GLY A 437 -15.83 23.96 9.14
C GLY A 437 -16.11 25.44 9.41
N LYS A 438 -15.80 26.34 8.46
CA LYS A 438 -16.11 27.78 8.59
C LYS A 438 -17.60 28.06 8.68
N LEU A 439 -18.45 27.35 7.93
CA LEU A 439 -19.90 27.53 8.02
C LEU A 439 -20.45 27.12 9.40
N ARG A 440 -19.96 26.00 9.97
CA ARG A 440 -20.31 25.58 11.33
C ARG A 440 -19.77 26.52 12.39
N GLN A 441 -18.54 27.01 12.23
CA GLN A 441 -17.96 28.02 13.12
C GLN A 441 -18.81 29.28 13.13
N LEU A 442 -19.23 29.75 11.95
CA LEU A 442 -20.09 30.91 11.80
C LEU A 442 -21.48 30.66 12.42
N TYR A 443 -22.04 29.46 12.24
CA TYR A 443 -23.29 29.07 12.88
C TYR A 443 -23.18 28.99 14.40
N ARG A 444 -22.11 28.37 14.94
CA ARG A 444 -21.86 28.30 16.39
C ARG A 444 -21.61 29.68 16.98
N TRP A 445 -20.86 30.53 16.29
CA TRP A 445 -20.64 31.92 16.68
C TRP A 445 -21.96 32.70 16.70
N GLY A 446 -22.77 32.56 15.66
CA GLY A 446 -24.10 33.20 15.56
C GLY A 446 -25.07 32.69 16.63
N SER A 447 -25.10 31.38 16.86
CA SER A 447 -25.90 30.74 17.91
C SER A 447 -25.44 31.19 19.30
N LYS A 448 -24.14 31.13 19.59
CA LYS A 448 -23.57 31.57 20.87
C LYS A 448 -23.90 33.04 21.16
N LYS A 449 -23.75 33.95 20.19
CA LYS A 449 -24.18 35.34 20.34
C LYS A 449 -25.69 35.50 20.54
N ALA A 450 -26.50 34.69 19.88
CA ALA A 450 -27.96 34.75 20.01
C ALA A 450 -28.48 34.22 21.36
N PHE A 451 -27.73 33.32 22.01
CA PHE A 451 -28.11 32.69 23.27
C PHE A 451 -27.38 33.27 24.51
N GLU A 452 -26.14 33.78 24.39
CA GLU A 452 -25.47 34.51 25.49
C GLU A 452 -26.19 35.82 25.85
N ASN A 453 -26.81 36.49 24.87
CA ASN A 453 -27.62 37.70 25.12
C ASN A 453 -28.97 37.43 25.80
N LYS A 454 -29.33 36.16 26.07
CA LYS A 454 -30.58 35.80 26.77
C LYS A 454 -30.40 35.48 28.26
N THR A 455 -29.17 35.30 28.72
CA THR A 455 -28.84 35.24 30.15
C THR A 455 -28.36 36.60 30.62
N GLY A 456 -29.29 37.55 30.71
CA GLY A 456 -29.09 38.78 31.50
C GLY A 456 -29.13 38.46 33.00
N PRO A 457 -28.55 39.31 33.87
CA PRO A 457 -28.47 39.06 35.30
C PRO A 457 -29.87 39.10 35.92
N ASN A 458 -30.34 37.97 36.45
CA ASN A 458 -31.40 37.99 37.45
C ASN A 458 -30.80 38.45 38.78
N THR A 459 -30.64 39.76 38.94
CA THR A 459 -30.66 40.40 40.26
C THR A 459 -32.12 40.70 40.59
N LEU A 460 -32.72 39.85 41.41
CA LEU A 460 -33.92 40.20 42.17
C LEU A 460 -33.44 40.57 43.58
N ASP A 461 -33.95 41.71 44.03
CA ASP A 461 -33.77 42.35 45.34
C ASP A 461 -34.01 41.42 46.55
#